data_AF-A0A9D5CDC2-F1
#
_entry.id   AF-A0A9D5CDC2-F1
#
_cell.length_a   1.000
_cell.length_b   1.000
_cell.length_c   1.000
_cell.angle_alpha   90.00
_cell.angle_beta   90.00
_cell.angle_gamma   90.00
#
_symmetry.space_group_name_H-M   'P 1'
#
loop_
_entity.id
_entity.type
_entity.pdbx_description
1 polymer ?
#
loop_
_entity_poly.entity_id
_entity_poly.type
_entity_poly.pdbx_seq_one_letter_code
_entity_poly.pdbx_strand_id
1 'polypeptide(L)'
;MKSILFFEGQRSGKLPSTQRMTWRKDSALQDGHDIRVDLTGGYYDAGDNVKYGFPMAYTMTVLAWSMIEFGEYLGPEFRHAAEALRWGTDYLLKATAEPNKIYVQVGDANADHNCWERPEDMDTVRTVAWVDAQHPGSEVAAETAAALAAASIALRSSQSAYADQLLQRSIQVFDFANKYRGSYNDSVGKLVCPFYCDFSGYEDELTWGAAWLFKATKDAKYFQFAESGGQKPIWPAEFGWDDKHAGISVLLSKDSSEYFKKAEDLVCNIVPESPRITMKYSPGGLMIKPGGCNMQHPTSIAFLLLVLSRYHPKQNFNCNGVQPTPSRLIQIAKSQISAVEEIKDIQTQQGKLQNVEWKNHKNVSV
;
A
#
# COMPACT_ATOMS: atom_id res chain seq x y z
N MET A 1 -9.01 5.36 -14.17
CA MET A 1 -8.17 5.29 -15.38
C MET A 1 -6.78 5.90 -15.18
N LYS A 2 -6.62 7.21 -14.90
CA LYS A 2 -5.27 7.83 -14.73
C LYS A 2 -4.43 7.28 -13.56
N SER A 3 -5.05 6.71 -12.51
CA SER A 3 -4.33 6.16 -11.35
C SER A 3 -3.49 4.92 -11.69
N ILE A 4 -3.90 4.05 -12.61
CA ILE A 4 -3.06 2.90 -13.00
C ILE A 4 -1.86 3.35 -13.83
N LEU A 5 -2.05 4.36 -14.69
CA LEU A 5 -0.97 4.95 -15.48
C LEU A 5 0.11 5.62 -14.59
N PHE A 6 -0.25 6.10 -13.39
CA PHE A 6 0.73 6.65 -12.43
C PHE A 6 1.81 5.63 -12.07
N PHE A 7 1.47 4.35 -11.90
CA PHE A 7 2.47 3.31 -11.63
C PHE A 7 3.53 3.23 -12.72
N GLU A 8 3.17 3.39 -13.99
CA GLU A 8 4.16 3.41 -15.08
C GLU A 8 5.13 4.57 -14.96
N GLY A 9 4.66 5.72 -14.44
CA GLY A 9 5.48 6.89 -14.13
C GLY A 9 6.47 6.67 -12.98
N GLN A 10 6.24 5.66 -12.12
CA GLN A 10 7.07 5.36 -10.94
C GLN A 10 8.04 4.18 -11.14
N ARG A 11 7.99 3.47 -12.28
CA ARG A 11 8.82 2.27 -12.51
C ARG A 11 10.32 2.59 -12.41
N SER A 12 11.10 1.82 -11.67
CA SER A 12 12.56 1.84 -11.66
C SER A 12 13.11 0.63 -12.43
N GLY A 13 14.33 0.69 -12.97
CA GLY A 13 14.93 -0.40 -13.73
C GLY A 13 14.73 -0.26 -15.24
N LYS A 14 14.91 -1.37 -15.97
CA LYS A 14 14.76 -1.43 -17.43
C LYS A 14 13.29 -1.49 -17.82
N LEU A 15 12.76 -0.43 -18.42
CA LEU A 15 11.33 -0.30 -18.72
C LEU A 15 10.88 -1.28 -19.82
N PRO A 16 9.62 -1.78 -19.75
CA PRO A 16 9.10 -2.69 -20.75
C PRO A 16 8.81 -1.94 -22.06
N SER A 17 8.87 -2.63 -23.21
CA SER A 17 8.48 -2.04 -24.50
C SER A 17 7.00 -1.63 -24.56
N THR A 18 6.18 -2.10 -23.62
CA THR A 18 4.76 -1.74 -23.47
C THR A 18 4.53 -0.47 -22.62
N GLN A 19 5.59 0.18 -22.13
CA GLN A 19 5.50 1.42 -21.36
C GLN A 19 4.77 2.52 -22.14
N ARG A 20 3.71 3.10 -21.56
CA ARG A 20 2.91 4.17 -22.16
C ARG A 20 3.42 5.57 -21.77
N MET A 21 4.05 5.70 -20.60
CA MET A 21 4.67 6.96 -20.16
C MET A 21 5.99 7.22 -20.91
N THR A 22 5.92 7.90 -22.05
CA THR A 22 7.06 8.11 -22.96
C THR A 22 8.15 9.06 -22.47
N TRP A 23 7.90 9.80 -21.39
CA TRP A 23 8.88 10.71 -20.78
C TRP A 23 9.80 10.00 -19.76
N ARG A 24 9.47 8.76 -19.36
CA ARG A 24 10.32 7.90 -18.53
C ARG A 24 11.24 7.04 -19.40
N LYS A 25 12.45 6.75 -18.92
CA LYS A 25 13.39 5.79 -19.54
C LYS A 25 14.00 4.86 -18.48
N ASP A 26 14.86 3.96 -18.94
CA ASP A 26 15.63 3.06 -18.10
C ASP A 26 16.41 3.84 -17.04
N SER A 27 16.34 3.38 -15.79
CA SER A 27 17.04 3.97 -14.65
C SER A 27 17.49 2.88 -13.68
N ALA A 28 18.38 3.20 -12.74
CA ALA A 28 18.73 2.30 -11.62
C ALA A 28 19.25 0.91 -12.04
N LEU A 29 19.92 0.81 -13.19
CA LEU A 29 20.28 -0.47 -13.80
C LEU A 29 21.37 -1.23 -13.03
N GLN A 30 21.95 -0.62 -11.98
CA GLN A 30 22.98 -1.19 -11.13
C GLN A 30 22.49 -1.49 -9.70
N ASP A 31 21.18 -1.40 -9.44
CA ASP A 31 20.63 -1.68 -8.11
C ASP A 31 21.01 -3.07 -7.62
N GLY A 32 21.73 -3.12 -6.49
CA GLY A 32 22.20 -4.35 -5.87
C GLY A 32 23.52 -4.90 -6.41
N HIS A 33 24.09 -4.31 -7.46
CA HIS A 33 25.31 -4.81 -8.11
C HIS A 33 26.50 -4.91 -7.14
N ASP A 34 26.70 -3.92 -6.28
CA ASP A 34 27.81 -3.85 -5.33
C ASP A 34 27.83 -4.98 -4.31
N ILE A 35 26.64 -5.56 -4.03
CA ILE A 35 26.47 -6.71 -3.13
C ILE A 35 26.10 -8.00 -3.89
N ARG A 36 26.29 -8.01 -5.23
CA ARG A 36 26.11 -9.17 -6.12
C ARG A 36 24.69 -9.74 -6.16
N VAL A 37 23.67 -8.88 -6.05
CA VAL A 37 22.28 -9.24 -6.28
C VAL A 37 21.64 -8.34 -7.34
N ASP A 38 20.65 -8.86 -8.06
CA ASP A 38 19.83 -8.04 -8.95
C ASP A 38 18.64 -7.49 -8.17
N LEU A 39 18.69 -6.20 -7.86
CA LEU A 39 17.57 -5.46 -7.27
C LEU A 39 16.99 -4.44 -8.27
N THR A 40 17.27 -4.56 -9.57
CA THR A 40 16.64 -3.70 -10.58
C THR A 40 15.13 -3.97 -10.67
N GLY A 41 14.34 -2.95 -10.99
CA GLY A 41 12.87 -3.04 -11.02
C GLY A 41 12.22 -2.31 -9.86
N GLY A 42 10.93 -2.60 -9.65
CA GLY A 42 10.14 -2.02 -8.56
C GLY A 42 9.73 -0.59 -8.83
N TYR A 43 9.25 0.08 -7.78
CA TYR A 43 8.72 1.45 -7.87
C TYR A 43 9.54 2.40 -7.04
N TYR A 44 9.81 3.59 -7.59
CA TYR A 44 10.17 4.73 -6.77
C TYR A 44 8.96 5.16 -5.94
N ASP A 45 9.22 5.57 -4.70
CA ASP A 45 8.18 5.69 -3.69
C ASP A 45 7.25 6.89 -3.92
N ALA A 46 7.82 8.09 -4.03
CA ALA A 46 7.05 9.32 -4.14
C ALA A 46 7.57 10.21 -5.29
N GLY A 47 8.11 11.38 -4.97
CA GLY A 47 8.80 12.25 -5.93
C GLY A 47 10.33 12.06 -5.93
N ASP A 48 10.81 11.11 -5.15
CA ASP A 48 12.20 10.76 -4.91
C ASP A 48 12.59 9.50 -5.72
N ASN A 49 13.87 9.12 -5.74
CA ASN A 49 14.34 7.91 -6.45
C ASN A 49 14.76 6.77 -5.50
N VAL A 50 14.29 6.81 -4.25
CA VAL A 50 14.46 5.71 -3.29
C VAL A 50 13.36 4.66 -3.51
N LYS A 51 13.73 3.39 -3.29
CA LYS A 51 12.79 2.28 -3.26
C LYS A 51 12.62 1.80 -1.83
N TYR A 52 11.55 2.22 -1.18
CA TYR A 52 11.18 1.73 0.15
C TYR A 52 10.29 0.48 0.02
N GLY A 53 10.77 -0.64 0.56
CA GLY A 53 10.10 -1.94 0.44
C GLY A 53 8.78 -1.98 1.18
N PHE A 54 8.68 -1.34 2.35
CA PHE A 54 7.50 -1.37 3.20
C PHE A 54 6.25 -0.72 2.57
N PRO A 55 6.27 0.57 2.17
CA PRO A 55 5.14 1.19 1.48
C PRO A 55 4.90 0.61 0.07
N MET A 56 5.94 0.11 -0.61
CA MET A 56 5.78 -0.56 -1.90
C MET A 56 4.98 -1.86 -1.75
N ALA A 57 5.31 -2.69 -0.74
CA ALA A 57 4.58 -3.91 -0.45
C ALA A 57 3.12 -3.60 -0.09
N TYR A 58 2.87 -2.65 0.80
CA TYR A 58 1.52 -2.17 1.11
C TYR A 58 0.73 -1.77 -0.14
N THR A 59 1.36 -0.98 -1.02
CA THR A 59 0.73 -0.52 -2.26
C THR A 59 0.36 -1.71 -3.16
N MET A 60 1.22 -2.73 -3.25
CA MET A 60 0.93 -3.94 -4.02
C MET A 60 -0.18 -4.79 -3.39
N THR A 61 -0.23 -4.89 -2.06
CA THR A 61 -1.33 -5.56 -1.35
C THR A 61 -2.66 -4.89 -1.62
N VAL A 62 -2.74 -3.56 -1.51
CA VAL A 62 -3.99 -2.81 -1.75
C VAL A 62 -4.40 -2.83 -3.22
N LEU A 63 -3.44 -2.74 -4.16
CA LEU A 63 -3.74 -2.89 -5.60
C LEU A 63 -4.31 -4.28 -5.90
N ALA A 64 -3.68 -5.34 -5.37
CA ALA A 64 -4.19 -6.70 -5.50
C ALA A 64 -5.58 -6.86 -4.87
N TRP A 65 -5.81 -6.32 -3.68
CA TRP A 65 -7.12 -6.37 -3.02
C TRP A 65 -8.20 -5.69 -3.86
N SER A 66 -7.90 -4.50 -4.40
CA SER A 66 -8.81 -3.80 -5.29
C SER A 66 -9.14 -4.62 -6.55
N MET A 67 -8.15 -5.29 -7.14
CA MET A 67 -8.38 -6.19 -8.28
C MET A 67 -9.23 -7.41 -7.91
N ILE A 68 -9.07 -7.97 -6.72
CA ILE A 68 -9.87 -9.10 -6.23
C ILE A 68 -11.34 -8.69 -6.06
N GLU A 69 -11.60 -7.52 -5.48
CA GLU A 69 -12.96 -7.09 -5.15
C GLU A 69 -13.69 -6.44 -6.33
N PHE A 70 -12.96 -5.66 -7.13
CA PHE A 70 -13.53 -4.76 -8.14
C PHE A 70 -12.95 -4.97 -9.54
N GLY A 71 -12.16 -6.02 -9.77
CA GLY A 71 -11.51 -6.29 -11.07
C GLY A 71 -12.49 -6.38 -12.24
N GLU A 72 -13.71 -6.85 -12.01
CA GLU A 72 -14.78 -6.91 -13.01
C GLU A 72 -15.16 -5.52 -13.57
N TYR A 73 -14.97 -4.45 -12.80
CA TYR A 73 -15.28 -3.08 -13.21
C TYR A 73 -14.13 -2.39 -13.93
N LEU A 74 -12.92 -2.98 -13.97
CA LEU A 74 -11.76 -2.38 -14.61
C LEU A 74 -11.82 -2.48 -16.15
N GLY A 75 -12.58 -3.42 -16.69
CA GLY A 75 -12.68 -3.62 -18.14
C GLY A 75 -11.30 -3.76 -18.78
N PRO A 76 -10.98 -2.97 -19.84
CA PRO A 76 -9.65 -3.00 -20.48
C PRO A 76 -8.48 -2.64 -19.55
N GLU A 77 -8.72 -1.83 -18.51
CA GLU A 77 -7.67 -1.41 -17.57
C GLU A 77 -7.21 -2.55 -16.65
N PHE A 78 -7.95 -3.66 -16.58
CA PHE A 78 -7.54 -4.83 -15.80
C PHE A 78 -6.15 -5.32 -16.22
N ARG A 79 -5.85 -5.31 -17.53
CA ARG A 79 -4.52 -5.69 -18.03
C ARG A 79 -3.43 -4.78 -17.50
N HIS A 80 -3.64 -3.47 -17.52
CA HIS A 80 -2.66 -2.50 -17.03
C HIS A 80 -2.49 -2.58 -15.50
N ALA A 81 -3.58 -2.86 -14.77
CA ALA A 81 -3.50 -3.13 -13.34
C ALA A 81 -2.70 -4.40 -13.04
N ALA A 82 -2.90 -5.47 -13.82
CA ALA A 82 -2.13 -6.70 -13.71
C ALA A 82 -0.64 -6.50 -14.06
N GLU A 83 -0.33 -5.70 -15.09
CA GLU A 83 1.05 -5.33 -15.46
C GLU A 83 1.72 -4.45 -14.38
N ALA A 84 0.96 -3.58 -13.72
CA ALA A 84 1.45 -2.80 -12.58
C ALA A 84 1.72 -3.71 -11.37
N LEU A 85 0.75 -4.53 -10.98
CA LEU A 85 0.90 -5.45 -9.87
C LEU A 85 2.09 -6.39 -10.07
N ARG A 86 2.23 -6.97 -11.26
CA ARG A 86 3.36 -7.84 -11.61
C ARG A 86 4.71 -7.12 -11.51
N TRP A 87 4.80 -5.87 -11.96
CA TRP A 87 6.05 -5.11 -11.87
C TRP A 87 6.55 -4.96 -10.44
N GLY A 88 5.64 -4.67 -9.50
CA GLY A 88 5.97 -4.61 -8.08
C GLY A 88 6.31 -5.99 -7.51
N THR A 89 5.52 -7.02 -7.81
CA THR A 89 5.77 -8.36 -7.27
C THR A 89 7.01 -9.02 -7.84
N ASP A 90 7.40 -8.73 -9.09
CA ASP A 90 8.68 -9.18 -9.66
C ASP A 90 9.86 -8.62 -8.86
N TYR A 91 9.78 -7.36 -8.43
CA TYR A 91 10.76 -6.77 -7.53
C TYR A 91 10.73 -7.39 -6.13
N LEU A 92 9.55 -7.60 -5.54
CA LEU A 92 9.44 -8.24 -4.22
C LEU A 92 9.98 -9.68 -4.22
N LEU A 93 9.81 -10.42 -5.33
CA LEU A 93 10.42 -11.75 -5.50
C LEU A 93 11.95 -11.68 -5.54
N LYS A 94 12.54 -10.67 -6.19
CA LYS A 94 14.00 -10.44 -6.16
C LYS A 94 14.47 -10.05 -4.76
N ALA A 95 13.77 -9.11 -4.12
CA ALA A 95 14.08 -8.60 -2.79
C ALA A 95 14.00 -9.67 -1.69
N THR A 96 13.26 -10.76 -1.94
CA THR A 96 13.10 -11.87 -1.00
C THR A 96 13.74 -13.17 -1.49
N ALA A 97 14.55 -13.13 -2.56
CA ALA A 97 15.07 -14.33 -3.22
C ALA A 97 15.99 -15.16 -2.29
N GLU A 98 16.82 -14.49 -1.50
CA GLU A 98 17.73 -15.11 -0.55
C GLU A 98 16.98 -15.66 0.69
N PRO A 99 17.26 -16.90 1.13
CA PRO A 99 16.64 -17.43 2.34
C PRO A 99 17.00 -16.62 3.60
N ASN A 100 15.99 -16.29 4.43
CA ASN A 100 16.13 -15.53 5.67
C ASN A 100 16.79 -14.14 5.53
N LYS A 101 16.75 -13.55 4.33
CA LYS A 101 17.18 -12.18 4.09
C LYS A 101 16.17 -11.47 3.19
N ILE A 102 15.79 -10.26 3.56
CA ILE A 102 14.84 -9.46 2.78
C ILE A 102 15.46 -8.08 2.57
N TYR A 103 15.59 -7.67 1.31
CA TYR A 103 16.04 -6.33 0.94
C TYR A 103 14.88 -5.35 1.08
N VAL A 104 15.03 -4.38 1.98
CA VAL A 104 13.93 -3.49 2.41
C VAL A 104 14.09 -2.06 1.88
N GLN A 105 15.28 -1.69 1.39
CA GLN A 105 15.50 -0.38 0.78
C GLN A 105 16.62 -0.43 -0.26
N VAL A 106 16.47 0.35 -1.33
CA VAL A 106 17.56 0.68 -2.27
C VAL A 106 17.57 2.19 -2.53
N GLY A 107 18.67 2.85 -2.18
CA GLY A 107 18.81 4.31 -2.20
C GLY A 107 19.26 4.86 -0.84
N ASP A 108 20.25 5.75 -0.84
CA ASP A 108 20.50 6.63 0.30
C ASP A 108 19.52 7.79 0.24
N ALA A 109 18.56 7.80 1.17
CA ALA A 109 17.47 8.76 1.14
C ALA A 109 17.91 10.21 1.34
N ASN A 110 18.94 10.46 2.16
CA ASN A 110 19.43 11.82 2.36
C ASN A 110 20.18 12.32 1.13
N ALA A 111 21.00 11.48 0.50
CA ALA A 111 21.68 11.85 -0.74
C ALA A 111 20.67 12.11 -1.87
N ASP A 112 19.67 11.23 -2.03
CA ASP A 112 18.61 11.36 -3.01
C ASP A 112 17.79 12.64 -2.80
N HIS A 113 17.33 12.90 -1.56
CA HIS A 113 16.49 14.08 -1.26
C HIS A 113 17.24 15.41 -1.32
N ASN A 114 18.56 15.39 -1.24
CA ASN A 114 19.40 16.57 -1.46
C ASN A 114 19.65 16.87 -2.95
N CYS A 115 19.22 15.99 -3.86
CA CYS A 115 19.39 16.16 -5.30
C CYS A 115 18.04 16.22 -6.03
N TRP A 116 17.80 17.29 -6.80
CA TRP A 116 16.61 17.38 -7.65
C TRP A 116 16.95 16.93 -9.07
N GLU A 117 16.82 15.63 -9.34
CA GLU A 117 17.24 15.03 -10.59
C GLU A 117 16.23 14.03 -11.15
N ARG A 118 16.38 13.72 -12.44
CA ARG A 118 15.59 12.68 -13.09
C ARG A 118 16.16 11.31 -12.71
N PRO A 119 15.34 10.27 -12.48
CA PRO A 119 15.85 8.93 -12.20
C PRO A 119 16.78 8.39 -13.29
N GLU A 120 16.60 8.81 -14.54
CA GLU A 120 17.45 8.41 -15.68
C GLU A 120 18.88 8.98 -15.61
N ASP A 121 19.09 10.10 -14.90
CA ASP A 121 20.38 10.77 -14.79
C ASP A 121 21.03 10.57 -13.41
N MET A 122 20.38 9.83 -12.50
CA MET A 122 20.78 9.81 -11.10
C MET A 122 22.20 9.25 -10.88
N ASP A 123 22.99 9.98 -10.09
CA ASP A 123 24.35 9.62 -9.70
C ASP A 123 24.53 9.48 -8.18
N THR A 124 23.44 9.66 -7.43
CA THR A 124 23.38 9.49 -5.97
C THR A 124 23.67 8.05 -5.54
N VAL A 125 24.22 7.88 -4.33
CA VAL A 125 24.57 6.57 -3.78
C VAL A 125 23.32 5.73 -3.56
N ARG A 126 23.34 4.49 -4.05
CA ARG A 126 22.18 3.57 -4.00
C ARG A 126 22.34 2.46 -2.97
N THR A 127 22.60 2.86 -1.72
CA THR A 127 22.79 1.97 -0.57
C THR A 127 21.64 0.97 -0.44
N VAL A 128 21.97 -0.31 -0.22
CA VAL A 128 20.98 -1.37 -0.01
C VAL A 128 20.86 -1.69 1.48
N ALA A 129 19.65 -1.65 2.02
CA ALA A 129 19.34 -2.11 3.37
C ALA A 129 18.61 -3.47 3.32
N TRP A 130 18.87 -4.34 4.29
CA TRP A 130 18.18 -5.62 4.42
C TRP A 130 17.95 -6.00 5.87
N VAL A 131 16.92 -6.82 6.09
CA VAL A 131 16.65 -7.48 7.37
C VAL A 131 16.99 -8.97 7.25
N ASP A 132 17.44 -9.56 8.35
CA ASP A 132 17.82 -10.96 8.45
C ASP A 132 17.50 -11.53 9.84
N ALA A 133 17.90 -12.77 10.11
CA ALA A 133 17.62 -13.42 11.38
C ALA A 133 18.28 -12.74 12.60
N GLN A 134 19.34 -11.96 12.42
CA GLN A 134 20.02 -11.20 13.47
C GLN A 134 19.50 -9.76 13.57
N HIS A 135 19.01 -9.23 12.45
CA HIS A 135 18.49 -7.87 12.29
C HIS A 135 17.05 -7.97 11.75
N PRO A 136 16.06 -8.37 12.59
CA PRO A 136 14.71 -8.65 12.12
C PRO A 136 13.97 -7.39 11.66
N GLY A 137 12.89 -7.62 10.91
CA GLY A 137 11.94 -6.60 10.44
C GLY A 137 10.63 -7.28 10.09
N SER A 138 9.84 -7.62 11.11
CA SER A 138 8.63 -8.43 10.98
C SER A 138 7.54 -7.72 10.19
N GLU A 139 7.38 -6.42 10.38
CA GLU A 139 6.41 -5.58 9.70
C GLU A 139 6.61 -5.57 8.19
N VAL A 140 7.78 -5.12 7.72
CA VAL A 140 8.09 -5.09 6.29
C VAL A 140 8.11 -6.48 5.64
N ALA A 141 8.55 -7.50 6.38
CA ALA A 141 8.51 -8.88 5.91
C ALA A 141 7.07 -9.41 5.78
N ALA A 142 6.23 -9.20 6.80
CA ALA A 142 4.85 -9.69 6.78
C ALA A 142 3.96 -8.90 5.80
N GLU A 143 4.21 -7.60 5.59
CA GLU A 143 3.56 -6.85 4.50
C GLU A 143 4.02 -7.33 3.12
N THR A 144 5.30 -7.68 2.96
CA THR A 144 5.78 -8.30 1.71
C THR A 144 5.10 -9.66 1.47
N ALA A 145 4.93 -10.46 2.52
CA ALA A 145 4.18 -11.70 2.42
C ALA A 145 2.70 -11.46 2.05
N ALA A 146 2.06 -10.46 2.65
CA ALA A 146 0.69 -10.05 2.33
C ALA A 146 0.55 -9.67 0.85
N ALA A 147 1.47 -8.85 0.34
CA ALA A 147 1.49 -8.42 -1.05
C ALA A 147 1.58 -9.59 -2.02
N LEU A 148 2.51 -10.52 -1.76
CA LEU A 148 2.70 -11.72 -2.58
C LEU A 148 1.48 -12.66 -2.50
N ALA A 149 0.89 -12.85 -1.32
CA ALA A 149 -0.32 -13.65 -1.14
C ALA A 149 -1.53 -13.04 -1.86
N ALA A 150 -1.82 -11.76 -1.66
CA ALA A 150 -2.91 -11.06 -2.32
C ALA A 150 -2.74 -11.08 -3.85
N ALA A 151 -1.53 -10.81 -4.34
CA ALA A 151 -1.24 -10.86 -5.78
C ALA A 151 -1.39 -12.26 -6.37
N SER A 152 -1.04 -13.31 -5.60
CA SER A 152 -1.27 -14.70 -6.03
C SER A 152 -2.75 -15.01 -6.27
N ILE A 153 -3.68 -14.37 -5.54
CA ILE A 153 -5.11 -14.51 -5.77
C ILE A 153 -5.53 -13.70 -6.99
N ALA A 154 -5.14 -12.42 -7.04
CA ALA A 154 -5.53 -11.48 -8.10
C ALA A 154 -5.09 -11.94 -9.50
N LEU A 155 -3.91 -12.55 -9.61
CA LEU A 155 -3.33 -12.95 -10.89
C LEU A 155 -3.60 -14.41 -11.27
N ARG A 156 -4.17 -15.22 -10.37
CA ARG A 156 -4.31 -16.69 -10.55
C ARG A 156 -5.01 -17.09 -11.85
N SER A 157 -6.07 -16.37 -12.22
CA SER A 157 -6.88 -16.69 -13.41
C SER A 157 -6.17 -16.42 -14.73
N SER A 158 -5.17 -15.53 -14.74
CA SER A 158 -4.45 -15.13 -15.96
C SER A 158 -3.00 -15.61 -15.99
N GLN A 159 -2.39 -15.88 -14.83
CA GLN A 159 -0.96 -16.16 -14.66
C GLN A 159 -0.75 -17.21 -13.54
N SER A 160 -1.32 -18.41 -13.71
CA SER A 160 -1.35 -19.44 -12.65
C SER A 160 0.02 -19.87 -12.13
N ALA A 161 0.98 -20.16 -13.01
CA ALA A 161 2.33 -20.57 -12.59
C ALA A 161 3.06 -19.47 -11.81
N TYR A 162 2.88 -18.21 -12.22
CA TYR A 162 3.42 -17.07 -11.48
C TYR A 162 2.73 -16.90 -10.13
N ALA A 163 1.40 -17.06 -10.08
CA ALA A 163 0.64 -17.05 -8.84
C ALA A 163 1.10 -18.13 -7.85
N ASP A 164 1.48 -19.32 -8.32
CA ASP A 164 2.05 -20.38 -7.46
C ASP A 164 3.42 -19.97 -6.91
N GLN A 165 4.28 -19.36 -7.73
CA GLN A 165 5.56 -18.83 -7.29
C GLN A 165 5.38 -17.73 -6.22
N LEU A 166 4.44 -16.81 -6.42
CA LEU A 166 4.12 -15.75 -5.47
C LEU A 166 3.65 -16.34 -4.13
N LEU A 167 2.71 -17.28 -4.16
CA LEU A 167 2.17 -17.90 -2.96
C LEU A 167 3.23 -18.69 -2.20
N GLN A 168 4.08 -19.45 -2.90
CA GLN A 168 5.17 -20.18 -2.28
C GLN A 168 6.15 -19.23 -1.57
N ARG A 169 6.53 -18.13 -2.23
CA ARG A 169 7.42 -17.14 -1.61
C ARG A 169 6.75 -16.43 -0.45
N SER A 170 5.46 -16.08 -0.57
CA SER A 170 4.68 -15.47 0.51
C SER A 170 4.74 -16.30 1.80
N ILE A 171 4.53 -17.62 1.72
CA ILE A 171 4.61 -18.53 2.86
C ILE A 171 6.00 -18.46 3.51
N GLN A 172 7.07 -18.54 2.71
CA GLN A 172 8.46 -18.49 3.21
C GLN A 172 8.80 -17.17 3.90
N VAL A 173 8.35 -16.05 3.31
CA VAL A 173 8.59 -14.70 3.83
C VAL A 173 7.80 -14.48 5.13
N PHE A 174 6.56 -14.96 5.20
CA PHE A 174 5.77 -14.90 6.43
C PHE A 174 6.38 -15.76 7.55
N ASP A 175 6.85 -16.97 7.21
CA ASP A 175 7.52 -17.84 8.18
C ASP A 175 8.77 -17.17 8.75
N PHE A 176 9.55 -16.45 7.93
CA PHE A 176 10.66 -15.60 8.39
C PHE A 176 10.18 -14.51 9.35
N ALA A 177 9.18 -13.73 8.94
CA ALA A 177 8.65 -12.60 9.71
C ALA A 177 8.17 -13.03 11.11
N ASN A 178 7.46 -14.17 11.18
CA ASN A 178 6.90 -14.68 12.42
C ASN A 178 7.93 -15.40 13.30
N LYS A 179 8.93 -16.04 12.69
CA LYS A 179 9.99 -16.77 13.42
C LYS A 179 11.00 -15.82 14.05
N TYR A 180 11.39 -14.76 13.34
CA TYR A 180 12.37 -13.78 13.79
C TYR A 180 11.66 -12.45 14.06
N ARG A 181 11.00 -12.37 15.22
CA ARG A 181 10.19 -11.21 15.58
C ARG A 181 11.04 -10.02 16.01
N GLY A 182 10.80 -8.86 15.40
CA GLY A 182 11.41 -7.59 15.80
C GLY A 182 11.19 -6.49 14.76
N SER A 183 11.20 -5.24 15.22
CA SER A 183 11.01 -4.08 14.36
C SER A 183 12.29 -3.74 13.59
N TYR A 184 12.15 -3.41 12.31
CA TYR A 184 13.26 -2.92 11.51
C TYR A 184 13.74 -1.53 11.94
N ASN A 185 12.97 -0.80 12.76
CA ASN A 185 13.43 0.42 13.42
C ASN A 185 14.63 0.13 14.32
N ASP A 186 14.57 -0.97 15.06
CA ASP A 186 15.64 -1.35 16.00
C ASP A 186 16.86 -1.92 15.26
N SER A 187 16.63 -2.54 14.10
CA SER A 187 17.66 -3.27 13.37
C SER A 187 18.36 -2.44 12.29
N VAL A 188 17.59 -1.83 11.38
CA VAL A 188 18.07 -1.02 10.25
C VAL A 188 17.52 0.41 10.25
N GLY A 189 16.93 0.86 11.36
CA GLY A 189 16.27 2.17 11.47
C GLY A 189 17.12 3.34 11.01
N LYS A 190 18.45 3.29 11.20
CA LYS A 190 19.38 4.34 10.72
C LYS A 190 19.35 4.56 9.21
N LEU A 191 18.87 3.60 8.43
CA LEU A 191 18.79 3.65 6.97
C LEU A 191 17.37 3.96 6.47
N VAL A 192 16.33 3.52 7.19
CA VAL A 192 14.92 3.61 6.77
C VAL A 192 14.15 4.77 7.41
N CYS A 193 14.56 5.21 8.60
CA CYS A 193 14.02 6.38 9.29
C CYS A 193 14.80 7.65 8.89
N PRO A 194 14.14 8.84 8.90
CA PRO A 194 12.82 9.13 9.45
C PRO A 194 11.65 8.98 8.46
N PHE A 195 11.87 8.37 7.28
CA PHE A 195 10.89 8.39 6.19
C PHE A 195 9.75 7.40 6.39
N TYR A 196 10.08 6.12 6.55
CA TYR A 196 9.12 5.06 6.81
C TYR A 196 9.53 4.33 8.08
N CYS A 197 9.29 4.92 9.25
CA CYS A 197 9.51 4.20 10.52
C CYS A 197 8.30 3.33 10.85
N ASP A 198 8.52 2.24 11.54
CA ASP A 198 7.46 1.45 12.17
C ASP A 198 6.93 2.21 13.41
N PHE A 199 5.69 2.70 13.37
CA PHE A 199 5.06 3.38 14.52
C PHE A 199 3.97 2.54 15.18
N SER A 200 3.32 1.64 14.45
CA SER A 200 2.26 0.75 14.98
C SER A 200 2.79 -0.52 15.65
N GLY A 201 4.06 -0.87 15.41
CA GLY A 201 4.61 -2.19 15.70
C GLY A 201 4.31 -3.17 14.58
N TYR A 202 4.78 -4.41 14.73
CA TYR A 202 4.69 -5.44 13.66
C TYR A 202 3.53 -6.45 13.80
N GLU A 203 2.76 -6.36 14.88
CA GLU A 203 1.73 -7.37 15.18
C GLU A 203 0.52 -7.26 14.26
N ASP A 204 0.21 -6.06 13.77
CA ASP A 204 -0.83 -5.88 12.76
C ASP A 204 -0.39 -6.40 11.39
N GLU A 205 0.87 -6.26 10.96
CA GLU A 205 1.34 -6.88 9.71
C GLU A 205 1.42 -8.39 9.82
N LEU A 206 1.82 -8.95 10.98
CA LEU A 206 1.77 -10.40 11.18
C LEU A 206 0.32 -10.91 11.07
N THR A 207 -0.64 -10.18 11.65
CA THR A 207 -2.07 -10.52 11.54
C THR A 207 -2.57 -10.35 10.11
N TRP A 208 -2.14 -9.30 9.41
CA TRP A 208 -2.49 -8.98 8.03
C TRP A 208 -1.95 -9.98 7.02
N GLY A 209 -0.66 -10.32 7.12
CA GLY A 209 0.00 -11.36 6.32
C GLY A 209 -0.65 -12.72 6.52
N ALA A 210 -0.97 -13.08 7.77
CA ALA A 210 -1.73 -14.30 8.07
C ALA A 210 -3.13 -14.25 7.45
N ALA A 211 -3.85 -13.13 7.55
CA ALA A 211 -5.17 -12.97 6.94
C ALA A 211 -5.13 -13.19 5.42
N TRP A 212 -4.13 -12.63 4.72
CA TRP A 212 -3.96 -12.84 3.28
C TRP A 212 -3.54 -14.26 2.93
N LEU A 213 -2.66 -14.88 3.70
CA LEU A 213 -2.31 -16.28 3.52
C LEU A 213 -3.51 -17.20 3.75
N PHE A 214 -4.36 -16.91 4.73
CA PHE A 214 -5.64 -17.60 4.90
C PHE A 214 -6.54 -17.41 3.67
N LYS A 215 -6.67 -16.19 3.14
CA LYS A 215 -7.45 -15.95 1.92
C LYS A 215 -6.92 -16.75 0.72
N ALA A 216 -5.59 -16.85 0.57
CA ALA A 216 -4.94 -17.50 -0.56
C ALA A 216 -4.90 -19.03 -0.47
N THR A 217 -4.65 -19.57 0.73
CA THR A 217 -4.43 -21.02 0.95
C THR A 217 -5.66 -21.75 1.46
N LYS A 218 -6.58 -21.04 2.14
CA LYS A 218 -7.67 -21.61 2.95
C LYS A 218 -7.20 -22.50 4.11
N ASP A 219 -5.91 -22.45 4.47
CA ASP A 219 -5.37 -23.18 5.61
C ASP A 219 -5.77 -22.48 6.92
N ALA A 220 -6.50 -23.21 7.77
CA ALA A 220 -7.06 -22.70 9.01
C ALA A 220 -5.99 -22.21 10.00
N LYS A 221 -4.74 -22.69 9.91
CA LYS A 221 -3.65 -22.25 10.80
C LYS A 221 -3.42 -20.75 10.72
N TYR A 222 -3.58 -20.15 9.53
CA TYR A 222 -3.36 -18.72 9.34
C TYR A 222 -4.50 -17.89 9.91
N PHE A 223 -5.75 -18.38 9.80
CA PHE A 223 -6.89 -17.75 10.45
C PHE A 223 -6.79 -17.82 11.98
N GLN A 224 -6.43 -18.99 12.53
CA GLN A 224 -6.19 -19.17 13.96
C GLN A 224 -5.05 -18.27 14.46
N PHE A 225 -3.98 -18.11 13.67
CA PHE A 225 -2.92 -17.16 13.99
C PHE A 225 -3.46 -15.73 14.09
N ALA A 226 -4.23 -15.28 13.09
CA ALA A 226 -4.82 -13.94 13.10
C ALA A 226 -5.75 -13.71 14.31
N GLU A 227 -6.55 -14.71 14.69
CA GLU A 227 -7.40 -14.63 15.89
C GLU A 227 -6.58 -14.55 17.19
N SER A 228 -5.47 -15.29 17.28
CA SER A 228 -4.60 -15.31 18.46
C SER A 228 -3.71 -14.07 18.60
N GLY A 229 -3.33 -13.46 17.48
CA GLY A 229 -2.41 -12.32 17.41
C GLY A 229 -3.08 -10.95 17.40
N GLY A 230 -4.42 -10.89 17.36
CA GLY A 230 -5.15 -9.63 17.23
C GLY A 230 -5.00 -8.72 18.45
N GLN A 231 -4.01 -7.81 18.43
CA GLN A 231 -4.02 -6.66 19.32
C GLN A 231 -5.30 -5.86 19.09
N LYS A 232 -5.85 -5.28 20.18
CA LYS A 232 -6.96 -4.34 20.03
C LYS A 232 -6.41 -3.09 19.35
N PRO A 233 -7.02 -2.63 18.24
CA PRO A 233 -6.56 -1.42 17.58
C PRO A 233 -6.60 -0.24 18.55
N ILE A 234 -5.50 0.52 18.60
CA ILE A 234 -5.49 1.82 19.26
C ILE A 234 -6.41 2.78 18.49
N TRP A 235 -6.41 2.70 17.15
CA TRP A 235 -7.21 3.51 16.25
C TRP A 235 -8.01 2.64 15.27
N PRO A 236 -9.28 2.31 15.57
CA PRO A 236 -10.10 1.43 14.73
C PRO A 236 -10.35 1.94 13.30
N ALA A 237 -10.12 3.23 13.06
CA ALA A 237 -10.29 3.90 11.77
C ALA A 237 -8.97 4.18 11.03
N GLU A 238 -7.90 3.44 11.36
CA GLU A 238 -6.61 3.56 10.69
C GLU A 238 -6.37 2.47 9.65
N PHE A 239 -5.92 2.90 8.46
CA PHE A 239 -5.44 2.02 7.41
C PHE A 239 -4.42 2.72 6.52
N GLY A 240 -3.18 2.23 6.52
CA GLY A 240 -2.08 2.78 5.76
C GLY A 240 -0.90 1.82 5.65
N TRP A 241 0.23 2.35 5.16
CA TRP A 241 1.46 1.57 5.01
C TRP A 241 2.06 1.14 6.35
N ASP A 242 1.72 1.81 7.45
CA ASP A 242 2.16 1.53 8.82
C ASP A 242 1.07 0.71 9.56
N ASP A 243 -0.17 1.19 9.66
CA ASP A 243 -1.22 0.47 10.42
C ASP A 243 -2.24 -0.27 9.53
N LYS A 244 -2.49 -1.57 9.81
CA LYS A 244 -3.35 -2.48 9.02
C LYS A 244 -4.67 -2.82 9.72
N HIS A 245 -4.95 -2.31 10.91
CA HIS A 245 -6.03 -2.81 11.78
C HIS A 245 -7.43 -2.71 11.14
N ALA A 246 -7.79 -1.58 10.54
CA ALA A 246 -9.08 -1.46 9.87
C ALA A 246 -9.17 -2.39 8.64
N GLY A 247 -8.05 -2.55 7.93
CA GLY A 247 -7.93 -3.47 6.80
C GLY A 247 -8.20 -4.92 7.21
N ILE A 248 -7.55 -5.39 8.28
CA ILE A 248 -7.74 -6.74 8.85
C ILE A 248 -9.21 -6.96 9.23
N SER A 249 -9.79 -6.00 9.95
CA SER A 249 -11.18 -6.06 10.42
C SER A 249 -12.15 -6.24 9.26
N VAL A 250 -11.97 -5.45 8.19
CA VAL A 250 -12.80 -5.56 6.98
C VAL A 250 -12.53 -6.86 6.24
N LEU A 251 -11.26 -7.23 6.02
CA LEU A 251 -10.86 -8.41 5.24
C LEU A 251 -11.43 -9.72 5.80
N LEU A 252 -11.42 -9.88 7.12
CA LEU A 252 -11.87 -11.08 7.83
C LEU A 252 -13.34 -11.01 8.28
N SER A 253 -14.04 -9.88 8.08
CA SER A 253 -15.44 -9.72 8.52
C SER A 253 -16.43 -10.70 7.91
N LYS A 254 -16.12 -11.30 6.75
CA LYS A 254 -16.95 -12.36 6.13
C LYS A 254 -16.74 -13.73 6.77
N ASP A 255 -15.60 -13.93 7.39
CA ASP A 255 -15.16 -15.22 7.91
C ASP A 255 -15.37 -15.32 9.44
N SER A 256 -15.60 -14.19 10.12
CA SER A 256 -15.77 -14.13 11.57
C SER A 256 -16.74 -13.04 12.03
N SER A 257 -17.64 -13.41 12.94
CA SER A 257 -18.53 -12.47 13.61
C SER A 257 -17.77 -11.52 14.55
N GLU A 258 -16.60 -11.91 15.06
CA GLU A 258 -15.76 -11.03 15.86
C GLU A 258 -15.11 -9.94 14.99
N TYR A 259 -14.53 -10.32 13.85
CA TYR A 259 -13.99 -9.32 12.91
C TYR A 259 -15.09 -8.45 12.30
N PHE A 260 -16.30 -8.98 12.12
CA PHE A 260 -17.45 -8.14 11.77
C PHE A 260 -17.72 -7.06 12.82
N LYS A 261 -17.70 -7.38 14.12
CA LYS A 261 -17.84 -6.38 15.19
C LYS A 261 -16.71 -5.35 15.19
N LYS A 262 -15.46 -5.78 14.91
CA LYS A 262 -14.32 -4.86 14.75
C LYS A 262 -14.52 -3.94 13.54
N ALA A 263 -15.09 -4.43 12.44
CA ALA A 263 -15.47 -3.61 11.30
C ALA A 263 -16.67 -2.68 11.60
N GLU A 264 -17.60 -3.05 12.49
CA GLU A 264 -18.61 -2.13 13.02
C GLU A 264 -17.95 -0.98 13.78
N ASP A 265 -16.91 -1.24 14.59
CA ASP A 265 -16.19 -0.18 15.29
C ASP A 265 -15.54 0.82 14.32
N LEU A 266 -14.91 0.34 13.23
CA LEU A 266 -14.45 1.19 12.13
C LEU A 266 -15.57 2.10 11.62
N VAL A 267 -16.72 1.51 11.24
CA VAL A 267 -17.88 2.25 10.71
C VAL A 267 -18.35 3.31 11.70
N CYS A 268 -18.47 2.97 12.98
CA CYS A 268 -18.97 3.90 13.99
C CYS A 268 -17.98 5.02 14.33
N ASN A 269 -16.68 4.84 14.08
CA ASN A 269 -15.70 5.90 14.23
C ASN A 269 -15.68 6.87 13.03
N ILE A 270 -16.27 6.49 11.89
CA ILE A 270 -16.26 7.27 10.64
C ILE A 270 -17.60 7.95 10.36
N VAL A 271 -18.72 7.27 10.60
CA VAL A 271 -20.04 7.74 10.19
C VAL A 271 -20.41 9.01 10.97
N PRO A 272 -20.68 10.16 10.29
CA PRO A 272 -20.97 11.45 10.94
C PRO A 272 -22.11 11.42 11.95
N GLU A 273 -23.11 10.57 11.70
CA GLU A 273 -24.28 10.41 12.55
C GLU A 273 -23.97 9.61 13.83
N SER A 274 -22.87 8.87 13.89
CA SER A 274 -22.57 8.00 15.02
C SER A 274 -22.19 8.79 16.28
N PRO A 275 -22.72 8.42 17.47
CA PRO A 275 -22.25 8.97 18.74
C PRO A 275 -20.81 8.54 19.10
N ARG A 276 -20.22 7.59 18.37
CA ARG A 276 -18.84 7.10 18.57
C ARG A 276 -17.85 7.70 17.57
N ILE A 277 -18.25 8.68 16.77
CA ILE A 277 -17.39 9.28 15.76
C ILE A 277 -16.13 9.87 16.39
N THR A 278 -14.97 9.52 15.82
CA THR A 278 -13.67 10.11 16.16
C THR A 278 -13.03 10.76 14.94
N MET A 279 -13.41 10.33 13.73
CA MET A 279 -12.98 10.93 12.48
C MET A 279 -13.46 12.38 12.38
N LYS A 280 -12.53 13.29 12.06
CA LYS A 280 -12.87 14.70 11.82
C LYS A 280 -13.20 14.90 10.36
N TYR A 281 -14.04 15.88 10.08
CA TYR A 281 -14.40 16.28 8.73
C TYR A 281 -14.11 17.77 8.52
N SER A 282 -13.65 18.12 7.32
CA SER A 282 -13.54 19.50 6.86
C SER A 282 -14.94 20.11 6.73
N PRO A 283 -15.06 21.45 6.66
CA PRO A 283 -16.34 22.09 6.33
C PRO A 283 -16.94 21.61 4.99
N GLY A 284 -16.09 21.17 4.05
CA GLY A 284 -16.49 20.57 2.76
C GLY A 284 -16.78 19.07 2.82
N GLY A 285 -16.74 18.43 4.00
CA GLY A 285 -17.08 17.01 4.16
C GLY A 285 -15.97 16.01 3.79
N LEU A 286 -14.72 16.47 3.67
CA LEU A 286 -13.55 15.59 3.52
C LEU A 286 -13.10 15.08 4.89
N MET A 287 -12.86 13.78 5.05
CA MET A 287 -12.25 13.20 6.25
C MET A 287 -10.85 13.77 6.44
N ILE A 288 -10.56 14.28 7.64
CA ILE A 288 -9.27 14.85 8.02
C ILE A 288 -8.73 14.04 9.19
N LYS A 289 -7.49 13.57 9.02
CA LYS A 289 -6.69 13.03 10.11
C LYS A 289 -5.58 14.03 10.46
N PRO A 290 -5.27 14.28 11.75
CA PRO A 290 -4.10 15.05 12.12
C PRO A 290 -2.82 14.40 11.57
N GLY A 291 -1.97 15.18 10.89
CA GLY A 291 -0.71 14.69 10.31
C GLY A 291 -0.51 15.11 8.84
N GLY A 292 0.48 14.49 8.19
CA GLY A 292 0.70 14.60 6.74
C GLY A 292 -0.29 13.74 5.93
N CYS A 293 -0.25 13.84 4.60
CA CYS A 293 -0.93 12.92 3.68
C CYS A 293 -2.46 12.86 3.77
N ASN A 294 -3.12 14.01 4.00
CA ASN A 294 -4.58 14.13 4.18
C ASN A 294 -5.47 13.57 3.06
N MET A 295 -4.93 13.21 1.89
CA MET A 295 -5.69 12.62 0.77
C MET A 295 -5.57 11.10 0.70
N GLN A 296 -4.54 10.51 1.32
CA GLN A 296 -4.35 9.07 1.37
C GLN A 296 -5.35 8.42 2.33
N HIS A 297 -5.50 8.95 3.55
CA HIS A 297 -6.45 8.44 4.53
C HIS A 297 -7.91 8.39 4.04
N PRO A 298 -8.51 9.47 3.49
CA PRO A 298 -9.89 9.42 3.01
C PRO A 298 -10.08 8.42 1.88
N THR A 299 -9.08 8.24 1.00
CA THR A 299 -9.17 7.29 -0.12
C THR A 299 -9.02 5.83 0.35
N SER A 300 -8.08 5.54 1.26
CA SER A 300 -7.93 4.23 1.91
C SER A 300 -9.21 3.82 2.66
N ILE A 301 -9.77 4.73 3.45
CA ILE A 301 -11.00 4.45 4.21
C ILE A 301 -12.21 4.31 3.28
N ALA A 302 -12.34 5.16 2.26
CA ALA A 302 -13.40 5.01 1.26
C ALA A 302 -13.34 3.63 0.58
N PHE A 303 -12.15 3.14 0.25
CA PHE A 303 -11.96 1.79 -0.28
C PHE A 303 -12.47 0.72 0.71
N LEU A 304 -12.08 0.77 1.98
CA LEU A 304 -12.55 -0.16 3.00
C LEU A 304 -14.08 -0.15 3.17
N LEU A 305 -14.71 1.03 3.14
CA LEU A 305 -16.17 1.16 3.22
C LEU A 305 -16.87 0.49 2.03
N LEU A 306 -16.31 0.60 0.82
CA LEU A 306 -16.84 -0.06 -0.37
C LEU A 306 -16.69 -1.59 -0.28
N VAL A 307 -15.54 -2.09 0.17
CA VAL A 307 -15.31 -3.53 0.37
C VAL A 307 -16.29 -4.07 1.42
N LEU A 308 -16.41 -3.39 2.55
CA LEU A 308 -17.30 -3.81 3.63
C LEU A 308 -18.77 -3.84 3.18
N SER A 309 -19.18 -2.85 2.38
CA SER A 309 -20.53 -2.80 1.79
C SER A 309 -20.78 -3.94 0.81
N ARG A 310 -19.76 -4.36 0.06
CA ARG A 310 -19.83 -5.51 -0.87
C ARG A 310 -19.86 -6.83 -0.09
N TYR A 311 -19.13 -6.92 1.00
CA TYR A 311 -19.09 -8.09 1.87
C TYR A 311 -20.41 -8.34 2.59
N HIS A 312 -21.09 -7.27 3.02
CA HIS A 312 -22.30 -7.34 3.83
C HIS A 312 -23.45 -6.48 3.25
N PRO A 313 -23.95 -6.78 2.04
CA PRO A 313 -24.87 -5.90 1.30
C PRO A 313 -26.26 -5.74 1.91
N LYS A 314 -26.61 -6.56 2.91
CA LYS A 314 -27.91 -6.57 3.58
C LYS A 314 -27.82 -6.35 5.09
N GLN A 315 -26.61 -6.15 5.62
CA GLN A 315 -26.39 -6.04 7.06
C GLN A 315 -26.24 -4.56 7.43
N ASN A 316 -27.01 -4.13 8.43
CA ASN A 316 -26.79 -2.83 9.06
C ASN A 316 -25.72 -2.96 10.15
N PHE A 317 -24.99 -1.87 10.37
CA PHE A 317 -23.95 -1.77 11.39
C PHE A 317 -24.55 -1.13 12.66
N ASN A 318 -24.21 -1.62 13.85
CA ASN A 318 -24.75 -1.09 15.10
C ASN A 318 -23.82 -0.04 15.73
N CYS A 319 -24.22 1.22 15.66
CA CYS A 319 -23.50 2.35 16.21
C CYS A 319 -24.23 3.01 17.39
N ASN A 320 -24.72 2.22 18.34
CA ASN A 320 -25.39 2.68 19.57
C ASN A 320 -26.55 3.66 19.30
N GLY A 321 -27.63 3.15 18.70
CA GLY A 321 -28.82 3.93 18.35
C GLY A 321 -28.83 4.45 16.91
N VAL A 322 -27.69 4.40 16.22
CA VAL A 322 -27.57 4.64 14.77
C VAL A 322 -27.32 3.32 14.08
N GLN A 323 -28.02 3.07 12.97
CA GLN A 323 -27.85 1.87 12.15
C GLN A 323 -27.42 2.21 10.72
N PRO A 324 -26.13 2.53 10.48
CA PRO A 324 -25.66 2.82 9.14
C PRO A 324 -25.91 1.62 8.22
N THR A 325 -26.38 1.90 7.00
CA THR A 325 -26.62 0.88 5.97
C THR A 325 -25.42 0.77 5.02
N PRO A 326 -25.25 -0.33 4.29
CA PRO A 326 -24.25 -0.43 3.23
C PRO A 326 -24.36 0.71 2.20
N SER A 327 -25.59 1.10 1.85
CA SER A 327 -25.84 2.26 0.98
C SER A 327 -25.29 3.57 1.56
N ARG A 328 -25.38 3.77 2.88
CA ARG A 328 -24.81 4.94 3.55
C ARG A 328 -23.27 4.92 3.50
N LEU A 329 -22.65 3.77 3.70
CA LEU A 329 -21.19 3.64 3.59
C LEU A 329 -20.72 3.96 2.16
N ILE A 330 -21.43 3.47 1.14
CA ILE A 330 -21.16 3.80 -0.27
C ILE A 330 -21.30 5.31 -0.53
N GLN A 331 -22.31 5.97 0.05
CA GLN A 331 -22.46 7.42 -0.09
C GLN A 331 -21.30 8.20 0.52
N ILE A 332 -20.83 7.80 1.71
CA ILE A 332 -19.65 8.41 2.36
C ILE A 332 -18.42 8.18 1.49
N ALA A 333 -18.18 6.94 1.04
CA ALA A 333 -17.04 6.65 0.17
C ALA A 333 -17.06 7.51 -1.11
N LYS A 334 -18.22 7.63 -1.76
CA LYS A 334 -18.38 8.50 -2.95
C LYS A 334 -18.06 9.96 -2.64
N SER A 335 -18.54 10.50 -1.52
CA SER A 335 -18.27 11.91 -1.18
C SER A 335 -16.78 12.18 -0.99
N GLN A 336 -16.03 11.23 -0.42
CA GLN A 336 -14.59 11.37 -0.26
C GLN A 336 -13.86 11.36 -1.61
N ILE A 337 -14.21 10.45 -2.51
CA ILE A 337 -13.59 10.40 -3.84
C ILE A 337 -13.92 11.66 -4.64
N SER A 338 -15.16 12.14 -4.59
CA SER A 338 -15.54 13.39 -5.27
C SER A 338 -14.79 14.61 -4.71
N ALA A 339 -14.65 14.71 -3.38
CA ALA A 339 -13.87 15.78 -2.77
C ALA A 339 -12.38 15.72 -3.18
N VAL A 340 -11.82 14.52 -3.31
CA VAL A 340 -10.44 14.32 -3.79
C VAL A 340 -10.26 14.76 -5.24
N GLU A 341 -11.22 14.44 -6.11
CA GLU A 341 -11.21 14.86 -7.50
C GLU A 341 -11.37 16.38 -7.66
N GLU A 342 -12.25 17.01 -6.88
CA GLU A 342 -12.44 18.46 -6.90
C GLU A 342 -11.18 19.21 -6.44
N ILE A 343 -10.55 18.78 -5.35
CA ILE A 343 -9.30 19.38 -4.85
C ILE A 343 -8.19 19.27 -5.91
N LYS A 344 -8.09 18.12 -6.59
CA LYS A 344 -7.14 17.93 -7.69
C LYS A 344 -7.39 18.90 -8.84
N ASP A 345 -8.65 19.15 -9.19
CA ASP A 345 -8.99 20.09 -10.26
C ASP A 345 -8.61 21.53 -9.89
N ILE A 346 -8.84 21.93 -8.64
CA ILE A 346 -8.41 23.24 -8.11
C ILE A 346 -6.88 23.36 -8.16
N GLN A 347 -6.14 22.37 -7.68
CA GLN A 347 -4.66 22.36 -7.73
C GLN A 347 -4.14 22.40 -9.17
N THR A 348 -4.80 21.69 -10.09
CA THR A 348 -4.45 21.71 -11.51
C THR A 348 -4.66 23.11 -12.12
N GLN A 349 -5.74 23.80 -11.74
CA GLN A 349 -5.99 25.17 -12.18
C GLN A 349 -4.96 26.15 -11.59
N GLN A 350 -4.63 26.04 -10.30
CA GLN A 350 -3.60 26.85 -9.67
C GLN A 350 -2.21 26.63 -10.29
N GLY A 351 -1.83 25.37 -10.54
CA GLY A 351 -0.58 25.04 -11.22
C GLY A 351 -0.51 25.57 -12.65
N LYS A 352 -1.64 25.65 -13.37
CA LYS A 352 -1.70 26.32 -14.67
C LYS A 352 -1.49 27.84 -14.54
N LEU A 353 -2.08 28.47 -13.54
CA LEU A 353 -1.91 29.90 -13.28
C LEU A 353 -0.45 30.25 -12.92
N GLN A 354 0.17 29.47 -12.03
CA GLN A 354 1.59 29.65 -11.67
C GLN A 354 2.52 29.41 -12.88
N ASN A 355 2.22 28.46 -13.76
CA ASN A 355 2.99 28.24 -14.99
C ASN A 355 2.85 29.39 -16.00
N VAL A 356 1.71 30.09 -16.02
CA VAL A 356 1.53 31.31 -16.83
C VAL A 356 2.38 32.44 -16.25
N GLU A 357 2.40 32.62 -14.94
CA GLU A 357 3.27 33.61 -14.27
C GLU A 357 4.76 33.32 -14.49
N TRP A 358 5.20 32.07 -14.36
CA TRP A 358 6.58 31.66 -14.64
C TRP A 358 7.01 31.90 -16.10
N LYS A 359 6.12 31.67 -17.07
CA LYS A 359 6.39 31.99 -18.48
C LYS A 359 6.46 33.49 -18.73
N ASN A 360 5.65 34.29 -18.03
CA ASN A 360 5.67 35.74 -18.13
C ASN A 360 6.94 36.34 -17.51
N HIS A 361 7.48 35.74 -16.44
CA HIS A 361 8.75 36.18 -15.85
C HIS A 361 9.97 35.88 -16.75
N LYS A 362 9.94 34.81 -17.57
CA LYS A 362 11.01 34.55 -18.55
C LYS A 362 11.00 35.48 -19.77
N ASN A 363 9.93 36.24 -19.99
CA ASN A 363 9.86 37.24 -21.07
C ASN A 363 10.27 38.66 -20.60
N VAL A 364 10.70 38.82 -19.35
CA VAL A 364 11.25 40.07 -18.82
C VAL A 364 12.73 39.85 -18.48
N SER A 365 13.52 39.55 -19.50
CA SER A 365 14.98 39.68 -19.49
C SER A 365 15.45 39.73 -20.94
N VAL A 366 15.50 40.96 -21.48
CA VAL A 366 16.29 41.34 -22.66
C VAL A 366 17.32 42.33 -22.18
#